data_AF-A0A524HP04-F1
#
_entry.id   AF-A0A524HP04-F1
#
_cell.length_a   1.000
_cell.length_b   1.000
_cell.length_c   1.000
_cell.angle_alpha   90.00
_cell.angle_beta   90.00
_cell.angle_gamma   90.00
#
_symmetry.space_group_name_H-M   'P 1'
#
loop_
_entity.id
_entity.type
_entity.pdbx_description
1 polymer ?
#
loop_
_entity_poly.entity_id
_entity_poly.type
_entity_poly.pdbx_seq_one_letter_code
_entity_poly.pdbx_strand_id
1 'polypeptide(L)' 'MLNPSPDDNGTDWIDELTDSQCMEVFWLYVDPPEPFLARFPPALLGRALRHALRQVASQGATPEAPTRG' A
#
# COMPACT_ATOMS: atom_id res chain seq x y z
N MET A 1 -20.28 -24.48 -4.75
CA MET A 1 -19.84 -23.47 -3.76
C MET A 1 -18.51 -22.96 -4.27
N LEU A 2 -18.42 -21.69 -4.66
CA LEU A 2 -17.15 -21.08 -5.06
C LEU A 2 -16.32 -20.86 -3.80
N ASN A 3 -15.21 -21.57 -3.69
CA ASN A 3 -14.18 -21.32 -2.70
C ASN A 3 -13.32 -20.18 -3.27
N PRO A 4 -13.28 -18.97 -2.68
CA PRO A 4 -12.29 -18.00 -3.10
C PRO A 4 -10.92 -18.58 -2.71
N SER A 5 -10.11 -18.97 -3.69
CA SER A 5 -8.69 -19.19 -3.43
C SER A 5 -8.13 -17.86 -2.95
N PRO A 6 -7.45 -17.80 -1.78
CA PRO A 6 -6.65 -16.64 -1.44
C PRO A 6 -5.64 -16.46 -2.57
N ASP A 7 -5.45 -15.24 -3.07
CA ASP A 7 -4.40 -14.99 -4.05
C ASP A 7 -3.09 -15.51 -3.45
N ASP A 8 -2.42 -16.48 -4.11
CA ASP A 8 -1.25 -17.26 -3.62
C ASP A 8 -0.06 -16.40 -3.13
N ASN A 9 -0.13 -15.07 -3.29
CA ASN A 9 0.82 -14.08 -2.79
C ASN A 9 0.50 -13.52 -1.39
N GLY A 10 -0.61 -13.89 -0.74
CA GLY A 10 -0.94 -13.42 0.61
C GLY A 10 -1.24 -11.92 0.68
N THR A 11 -1.78 -11.33 -0.39
CA THR A 11 -2.03 -9.88 -0.52
C THR A 11 -3.46 -9.46 -0.22
N ASP A 12 -4.32 -10.36 0.26
CA ASP A 12 -5.74 -10.08 0.54
C ASP A 12 -5.94 -8.90 1.51
N TRP A 13 -5.00 -8.73 2.46
CA TRP A 13 -4.99 -7.61 3.40
C TRP A 13 -4.89 -6.24 2.72
N ILE A 14 -4.38 -6.15 1.49
CA ILE A 14 -4.31 -4.89 0.73
C ILE A 14 -5.73 -4.39 0.43
N ASP A 15 -6.67 -5.29 0.15
CA ASP A 15 -8.06 -4.92 -0.13
C ASP A 15 -8.86 -4.58 1.13
N GLU A 16 -8.43 -5.10 2.28
CA GLU A 16 -9.03 -4.82 3.58
C GLU A 16 -8.63 -3.44 4.13
N LEU A 17 -7.59 -2.81 3.58
CA LEU A 17 -7.18 -1.46 3.97
C LEU A 17 -8.28 -0.44 3.67
N THR A 18 -8.75 0.20 4.73
CA THR A 18 -9.64 1.35 4.63
C THR A 18 -8.92 2.57 4.06
N ASP A 19 -9.68 3.48 3.44
CA ASP A 19 -9.10 4.71 2.87
C ASP A 19 -8.42 5.58 3.96
N SER A 20 -8.94 5.57 5.19
CA SER A 20 -8.32 6.27 6.33
C SER A 20 -6.98 5.67 6.73
N GLN A 21 -6.87 4.33 6.79
CA GLN A 21 -5.59 3.66 7.07
C GLN A 21 -4.58 3.93 5.95
N CYS A 22 -5.03 4.00 4.71
CA CYS A 22 -4.16 4.37 3.59
C CYS A 22 -3.60 5.80 3.76
N MET A 23 -4.40 6.73 4.26
CA MET A 23 -3.95 8.10 4.53
C MET A 23 -2.93 8.18 5.66
N GLU A 24 -3.11 7.41 6.73
CA GLU A 24 -2.14 7.34 7.82
C GLU A 24 -0.76 6.90 7.32
N VAL A 25 -0.72 5.92 6.40
CA VAL A 25 0.54 5.49 5.77
C VAL A 25 1.22 6.63 5.01
N PHE A 26 0.49 7.42 4.23
CA PHE A 26 1.07 8.59 3.56
C PHE A 26 1.66 9.59 4.56
N TRP A 27 0.98 9.83 5.68
CA TRP A 27 1.44 10.75 6.72
C TRP A 27 2.66 10.27 7.49
N LEU A 28 2.94 8.97 7.52
CA LEU A 28 4.17 8.44 8.12
C LEU A 28 5.42 8.78 7.28
N TYR A 29 5.28 8.96 5.97
CA TYR A 29 6.41 9.11 5.05
C TYR A 29 6.53 10.50 4.42
N VAL A 30 5.52 11.35 4.60
CA VAL A 30 5.48 12.69 3.99
C VAL A 30 5.44 13.73 5.11
N ASP A 31 6.61 14.28 5.44
CA ASP A 31 6.78 15.38 6.40
C ASP A 31 7.42 16.61 5.71
N PRO A 32 6.74 17.78 5.66
CA PRO A 32 5.36 18.03 6.08
C PRO A 32 4.35 17.34 5.15
N PRO A 33 3.11 17.07 5.61
CA PRO A 33 2.06 16.46 4.78
C PRO A 33 1.90 17.29 3.50
N GLU A 34 2.29 16.71 2.37
CA GLU A 34 2.43 17.48 1.13
C GLU A 34 1.09 18.14 0.79
N PRO A 35 1.08 19.45 0.47
CA PRO A 35 -0.12 20.15 -0.01
C PRO A 35 -0.74 19.48 -1.24
N PHE A 36 0.06 18.70 -1.96
CA PHE A 36 -0.38 17.85 -3.06
C PHE A 36 -1.41 16.80 -2.63
N LEU A 37 -1.17 16.06 -1.54
CA LEU A 37 -2.06 15.01 -1.08
C LEU A 37 -3.39 15.57 -0.55
N ALA A 38 -3.35 16.76 0.08
CA ALA A 38 -4.55 17.44 0.58
C ALA A 38 -5.53 17.87 -0.54
N ARG A 39 -5.11 17.86 -1.81
CA ARG A 39 -5.95 18.24 -2.96
C ARG A 39 -6.83 17.11 -3.49
N PHE A 40 -6.60 15.87 -3.06
CA PHE A 40 -7.31 14.71 -3.59
C PHE A 40 -8.22 14.09 -2.54
N PRO A 41 -9.37 13.52 -2.95
CA PRO A 41 -10.26 12.85 -2.02
C PRO A 41 -9.61 11.58 -1.45
N PRO A 42 -9.84 11.25 -0.15
CA PRO A 42 -9.24 10.08 0.50
C PRO A 42 -9.44 8.77 -0.26
N ALA A 43 -10.60 8.57 -0.88
CA ALA A 43 -10.90 7.38 -1.68
C ALA A 43 -9.98 7.20 -2.90
N LEU A 44 -9.53 8.31 -3.53
CA LEU A 44 -8.59 8.23 -4.64
C LEU A 44 -7.19 7.86 -4.14
N LEU A 45 -6.78 8.43 -3.01
CA LEU A 45 -5.49 8.17 -2.39
C LEU A 45 -5.41 6.72 -1.86
N GLY A 46 -6.48 6.20 -1.27
CA GLY A 46 -6.58 4.81 -0.86
C GLY A 46 -6.48 3.82 -2.03
N ARG A 47 -7.04 4.15 -3.20
CA ARG A 47 -6.87 3.35 -4.42
C ARG A 47 -5.44 3.39 -4.93
N ALA A 48 -4.81 4.58 -4.92
CA ALA A 48 -3.43 4.75 -5.36
C ALA A 48 -2.46 3.94 -4.48
N LEU A 49 -2.64 3.97 -3.16
CA LEU A 49 -1.79 3.19 -2.25
C LEU A 49 -1.96 1.69 -2.44
N ARG A 50 -3.20 1.20 -2.51
CA ARG A 50 -3.46 -0.24 -2.76
C ARG A 50 -2.86 -0.70 -4.09
N HIS A 51 -2.91 0.14 -5.12
CA HIS A 51 -2.24 -0.13 -6.39
C HIS A 51 -0.71 -0.22 -6.23
N ALA A 52 -0.09 0.73 -5.53
CA ALA A 52 1.34 0.73 -5.27
C ALA A 52 1.79 -0.50 -4.45
N LEU A 53 1.04 -0.86 -3.41
CA LEU A 53 1.32 -2.04 -2.58
C LEU A 53 1.26 -3.33 -3.40
N ARG A 54 0.28 -3.46 -4.31
CA ARG A 54 0.22 -4.60 -5.24
C ARG A 54 1.42 -4.63 -6.18
N GLN A 55 1.89 -3.49 -6.67
CA GLN A 55 3.09 -3.44 -7.49
C GLN A 55 4.32 -3.92 -6.72
N VAL A 56 4.52 -3.44 -5.49
CA VAL A 56 5.64 -3.86 -4.62
C VAL A 56 5.57 -5.36 -4.32
N ALA A 57 4.38 -5.86 -3.98
CA ALA A 57 4.17 -7.29 -3.73
C ALA A 57 4.45 -8.14 -4.98
N SER A 58 4.03 -7.69 -6.16
CA SER A 58 4.27 -8.39 -7.44
C SER A 58 5.73 -8.40 -7.87
N GLN A 59 6.53 -7.42 -7.43
CA GLN A 59 7.95 -7.31 -7.75
C GLN A 59 8.84 -8.15 -6.82
N GLY A 60 8.27 -8.81 -5.79
CA GLY A 60 9.01 -9.68 -4.89
C GLY A 60 10.05 -8.90 -4.09
N ALA A 61 9.60 -8.07 -3.13
CA ALA A 61 10.52 -7.39 -2.21
C ALA A 61 11.20 -8.40 -1.27
N THR A 62 12.31 -8.98 -1.72
CA THR A 62 13.44 -9.24 -0.83
C THR A 62 14.13 -7.88 -0.66
N PRO A 63 14.03 -7.22 0.50
CA PRO A 63 15.00 -6.18 0.81
C PRO A 63 16.36 -6.89 0.93
N GLU A 64 17.28 -6.67 0.00
CA GLU A 64 18.69 -6.95 0.28
C GLU A 64 19.05 -6.15 1.53
N ALA A 65 19.23 -6.86 2.64
CA ALA A 65 19.78 -6.27 3.85
C ALA A 65 21.14 -5.64 3.48
N PRO A 66 21.46 -4.41 3.92
CA PRO A 66 22.74 -3.81 3.63
C PRO A 66 23.84 -4.69 4.22
N THR A 67 24.63 -5.31 3.35
CA THR A 67 25.86 -6.02 3.69
C THR A 67 26.78 -5.03 4.40
N ARG A 68 26.85 -5.11 5.74
CA ARG A 68 27.90 -4.45 6.52
C ARG A 68 29.22 -5.13 6.15
N GLY A 69 29.95 -4.51 5.22
CA GLY A 69 31.39 -4.74 5.00
C GLY A 69 32.23 -3.92 5.97
#